data_AF-M5BRU0-F1
#
_entry.id   AF-M5BRU0-F1
#
_cell.length_a   1.000
_cell.length_b   1.000
_cell.length_c   1.000
_cell.angle_alpha   90.00
_cell.angle_beta   90.00
_cell.angle_gamma   90.00
#
_symmetry.space_group_name_H-M   'P 1'
#
loop_
_entity.id
_entity.type
_entity.pdbx_description
1 polymer ?
#
loop_
_entity_poly.entity_id
_entity_poly.type
_entity_poly.pdbx_seq_one_letter_code
_entity_poly.pdbx_strand_id
1 'polypeptide(L)'
;MSIGAKRMAQRNVVVRRLDALEALGGVTDICSDKTGTLTMGRMVVKRLWLAAGTTYGVESTGAALEPVGRVIPENQVPTDGKLDEKSSNISPALMTFTHAASLCNNASVHQAPDGTWKGEGDATEIALQVYAQKLDLGRSSLVKKSVFASDDKDDAISTSSTDSIPTAVSKVVVTGPADTSVEEGSYTHLAEHAFDSSIKRMTSVYMQHSSNNPERVAFMKGAVERVLASCVAVSDSSNGTANPLTDEARTNILGQMEILANQGLRVLGFAIRRDIAQSINLEKREDVETGFIFLGLAGIYDPPRPETKGAVRVCKEAGIVVHMRMYHRLLFGYMH
;
A
#
# COMPACT_ATOMS: atom_id res chain seq x y z
N MET A 1 26.81 -40.78 -0.72
CA MET A 1 26.95 -39.32 -1.02
C MET A 1 28.43 -38.96 -0.96
N SER A 2 28.98 -38.30 -1.98
CA SER A 2 30.35 -37.80 -1.95
C SER A 2 30.53 -36.83 -0.77
N ILE A 3 31.73 -36.76 -0.20
CA ILE A 3 32.05 -35.85 0.93
C ILE A 3 31.69 -34.40 0.57
N GLY A 4 31.88 -34.00 -0.69
CA GLY A 4 31.48 -32.70 -1.22
C GLY A 4 29.97 -32.45 -1.13
N ALA A 5 29.13 -33.38 -1.56
CA ALA A 5 27.67 -33.24 -1.46
C ALA A 5 27.20 -33.13 0.00
N LYS A 6 27.82 -33.87 0.93
CA LYS A 6 27.50 -33.78 2.37
C LYS A 6 27.86 -32.42 2.96
N ARG A 7 29.02 -31.86 2.59
CA ARG A 7 29.42 -30.50 3.02
C ARG A 7 28.52 -29.41 2.44
N MET A 8 28.08 -29.56 1.18
CA MET A 8 27.14 -28.63 0.55
C MET A 8 25.75 -28.66 1.20
N ALA A 9 25.25 -29.85 1.54
CA ALA A 9 23.98 -30.00 2.26
C ALA A 9 24.00 -29.32 3.63
N GLN A 10 25.11 -29.40 4.37
CA GLN A 10 25.30 -28.68 5.64
C GLN A 10 25.26 -27.15 5.50
N ARG A 11 25.42 -26.63 4.27
CA ARG A 11 25.33 -25.21 3.93
C ARG A 11 24.04 -24.87 3.19
N ASN A 12 22.98 -25.66 3.35
CA ASN A 12 21.67 -25.49 2.71
C ASN A 12 21.71 -25.56 1.17
N VAL A 13 22.70 -26.25 0.59
CA VAL A 13 22.77 -26.47 -0.86
C VAL A 13 22.37 -27.91 -1.19
N VAL A 14 21.27 -28.08 -1.91
CA VAL A 14 20.80 -29.38 -2.39
C VAL A 14 21.41 -29.68 -3.75
N VAL A 15 22.35 -30.62 -3.80
CA VAL A 15 23.02 -31.06 -5.03
C VAL A 15 22.23 -32.20 -5.66
N ARG A 16 21.59 -31.95 -6.81
CA ARG A 16 20.81 -32.97 -7.55
C ARG A 16 21.67 -33.83 -8.48
N ARG A 17 22.77 -33.29 -9.00
CA ARG A 17 23.71 -33.99 -9.88
C ARG A 17 25.14 -33.72 -9.42
N LEU A 18 25.96 -34.77 -9.28
CA LEU A 18 27.30 -34.67 -8.69
C LEU A 18 28.33 -34.02 -9.61
N ASP A 19 28.17 -34.18 -10.92
CA ASP A 19 28.92 -33.49 -11.98
C ASP A 19 28.84 -31.95 -11.87
N ALA A 20 27.71 -31.42 -11.41
CA ALA A 20 27.52 -30.00 -11.18
C ALA A 20 28.46 -29.44 -10.10
N LEU A 21 28.94 -30.27 -9.17
CA LEU A 21 29.86 -29.83 -8.12
C LEU A 21 31.26 -29.52 -8.68
N GLU A 22 31.70 -30.28 -9.67
CA GLU A 22 32.97 -30.05 -10.37
C GLU A 22 32.86 -28.84 -11.29
N ALA A 23 31.77 -28.73 -12.05
CA ALA A 23 31.51 -27.61 -12.93
C ALA A 23 31.41 -26.26 -12.20
N LEU A 24 30.94 -26.24 -10.94
CA LEU A 24 30.80 -25.02 -10.15
C LEU A 24 32.13 -24.27 -9.95
N GLY A 25 33.26 -24.98 -9.94
CA GLY A 25 34.59 -24.38 -9.78
C GLY A 25 35.07 -23.56 -10.98
N GLY A 26 34.49 -23.77 -12.16
CA GLY A 26 34.84 -23.06 -13.39
C GLY A 26 33.86 -21.95 -13.79
N VAL A 27 32.94 -21.56 -12.91
CA VAL A 27 31.91 -20.56 -13.21
C VAL A 27 32.51 -19.15 -13.24
N THR A 28 32.34 -18.44 -14.35
CA THR A 28 32.71 -17.02 -14.50
C THR A 28 31.53 -16.07 -14.40
N ASP A 29 30.31 -16.57 -14.64
CA ASP A 29 29.09 -15.77 -14.70
C ASP A 29 27.96 -16.43 -13.90
N ILE A 30 27.34 -15.67 -13.00
CA ILE A 30 26.17 -16.09 -12.24
C ILE A 30 24.98 -15.25 -12.69
N CYS A 31 23.95 -15.89 -13.24
CA CYS A 31 22.66 -15.26 -13.49
C CYS A 31 21.71 -15.57 -12.33
N SER A 32 21.31 -14.56 -11.56
CA SER A 32 20.37 -14.71 -10.45
C SER A 32 19.11 -13.88 -10.70
N ASP A 33 17.95 -14.45 -10.37
CA ASP A 33 16.74 -13.66 -10.23
C ASP A 33 16.88 -12.66 -9.08
N LYS A 34 16.21 -11.51 -9.16
CA LYS A 34 16.18 -10.53 -8.06
C LYS A 34 15.28 -11.00 -6.93
N THR A 35 13.98 -11.08 -7.23
CA THR A 35 12.93 -11.19 -6.23
C THR A 35 12.98 -12.54 -5.55
N GLY A 36 13.13 -12.55 -4.23
CA GLY A 36 13.18 -13.78 -3.43
C GLY A 36 14.55 -14.46 -3.39
N THR A 37 15.48 -14.14 -4.29
CA THR A 37 16.87 -14.63 -4.26
C THR A 37 17.83 -13.59 -3.69
N LEU A 38 17.95 -12.43 -4.35
CA LEU A 38 18.83 -11.34 -3.89
C LEU A 38 18.13 -10.45 -2.86
N THR A 39 16.81 -10.36 -2.95
CA THR A 39 15.94 -9.67 -2.01
C THR A 39 15.16 -10.65 -1.14
N MET A 40 14.59 -10.15 -0.04
CA MET A 40 13.78 -10.96 0.86
C MET A 40 12.47 -11.44 0.21
N GLY A 41 12.04 -10.80 -0.90
CA GLY A 41 10.74 -11.06 -1.52
C GLY A 41 9.60 -10.56 -0.65
N ARG A 42 9.86 -9.58 0.22
CA ARG A 42 8.92 -9.02 1.18
C ARG A 42 8.94 -7.52 1.05
N MET A 43 7.95 -6.95 0.39
CA MET A 43 7.88 -5.51 0.16
C MET A 43 7.68 -4.76 1.49
N VAL A 44 8.25 -3.56 1.59
CA VAL A 44 8.15 -2.68 2.77
C VAL A 44 7.90 -1.25 2.30
N VAL A 45 6.96 -0.56 2.95
CA VAL A 45 6.75 0.88 2.73
C VAL A 45 7.91 1.65 3.35
N LYS A 46 8.58 2.51 2.56
CA LYS A 46 9.74 3.29 3.02
C LYS A 46 9.43 4.77 3.17
N ARG A 47 8.63 5.32 2.25
CA ARG A 47 8.32 6.75 2.18
C ARG A 47 6.88 6.96 1.78
N LEU A 48 6.28 8.01 2.31
CA LEU A 48 4.98 8.51 1.91
C LEU A 48 5.14 9.97 1.55
N TRP A 49 4.53 10.39 0.46
CA TRP A 49 4.40 11.79 0.10
C TRP A 49 2.93 12.13 0.10
N LEU A 50 2.48 12.99 1.01
CA LEU A 50 1.09 13.45 1.02
C LEU A 50 0.97 14.69 0.15
N ALA A 51 -0.13 14.77 -0.61
CA ALA A 51 -0.42 15.95 -1.42
C ALA A 51 -0.66 17.21 -0.58
N ALA A 52 -0.98 17.03 0.69
CA ALA A 52 -0.95 18.05 1.74
C ALA A 52 0.47 18.61 2.00
N GLY A 53 1.51 18.22 1.25
CA GLY A 53 2.83 18.83 1.31
C GLY A 53 3.80 18.23 2.33
N THR A 54 3.37 17.23 3.11
CA THR A 54 4.24 16.55 4.08
C THR A 54 4.73 15.21 3.54
N THR A 55 6.04 15.00 3.61
CA THR A 55 6.67 13.70 3.34
C THR A 55 6.97 12.99 4.65
N TYR A 56 6.63 11.71 4.74
CA TYR A 56 6.90 10.86 5.89
C TYR A 56 7.88 9.74 5.54
N GLY A 57 8.86 9.52 6.40
CA GLY A 57 9.69 8.32 6.42
C GLY A 57 9.03 7.23 7.27
N VAL A 58 9.05 6.00 6.75
CA VAL A 58 8.57 4.82 7.49
C VAL A 58 9.78 4.00 7.91
N GLU A 59 10.01 3.92 9.22
CA GLU A 59 11.07 3.09 9.79
C GLU A 59 10.70 1.60 9.63
N SER A 60 11.71 0.78 9.36
CA SER A 60 11.58 -0.67 9.34
C SER A 60 12.71 -1.26 10.15
N THR A 61 12.38 -2.13 11.10
CA THR A 61 13.31 -2.84 11.99
C THR A 61 14.03 -4.01 11.30
N GLY A 62 13.93 -4.14 9.97
CA GLY A 62 14.49 -5.24 9.19
C GLY A 62 13.58 -6.47 9.07
N ALA A 63 12.58 -6.61 9.94
CA ALA A 63 11.52 -7.61 9.80
C ALA A 63 10.34 -7.02 8.99
N ALA A 64 10.23 -7.42 7.72
CA ALA A 64 9.26 -6.83 6.78
C ALA A 64 7.78 -7.00 7.16
N LEU A 65 7.45 -8.01 7.98
CA LEU A 65 6.07 -8.31 8.41
C LEU A 65 5.72 -7.79 9.80
N GLU A 66 6.71 -7.30 10.55
CA GLU A 66 6.48 -6.80 11.90
C GLU A 66 6.02 -5.33 11.82
N PRO A 67 4.85 -4.99 12.38
CA PRO A 67 4.36 -3.61 12.42
C PRO A 67 5.06 -2.81 13.53
N VAL A 68 6.39 -2.92 13.60
CA VAL A 68 7.23 -2.18 14.54
C VAL A 68 8.02 -1.13 13.77
N GLY A 69 8.03 0.09 14.30
CA GLY A 69 8.73 1.24 13.72
C GLY A 69 7.84 2.47 13.65
N ARG A 70 8.46 3.65 13.56
CA ARG A 70 7.75 4.93 13.56
C ARG A 70 7.49 5.42 12.14
N VAL A 71 6.46 6.25 12.01
CA VAL A 71 6.17 7.05 10.82
C VAL A 71 6.43 8.51 11.20
N ILE A 72 7.50 9.09 10.65
CA ILE A 72 7.99 10.41 11.05
C ILE A 72 8.03 11.37 9.85
N PRO A 73 7.63 12.64 10.01
CA PRO A 73 7.76 13.63 8.94
C PRO A 73 9.23 13.94 8.66
N GLU A 74 9.66 13.91 7.40
CA GLU A 74 11.07 14.15 7.03
C GLU A 74 11.55 15.58 7.31
N ASN A 75 10.62 16.54 7.41
CA ASN A 75 10.93 17.94 7.76
C ASN A 75 11.24 18.17 9.25
N GLN A 76 11.12 17.14 10.10
CA GLN A 76 11.54 17.18 11.50
C GLN A 76 12.71 16.21 11.68
N VAL A 77 13.93 16.66 11.35
CA VAL A 77 15.14 15.93 11.71
C VAL A 77 15.27 15.96 13.23
N PRO A 78 15.44 14.81 13.92
CA PRO A 78 15.74 14.81 15.34
C PRO A 78 17.09 15.47 15.60
N THR A 79 17.09 16.70 16.12
CA THR A 79 18.34 17.42 16.44
C THR A 79 19.02 16.89 17.70
N ASP A 80 18.37 16.04 18.48
CA ASP A 80 18.98 15.34 19.60
C ASP A 80 18.32 13.98 19.76
N GLY A 81 19.11 12.92 19.95
CA GLY A 81 18.70 11.51 19.96
C GLY A 81 17.74 11.07 21.08
N LYS A 82 16.88 11.96 21.57
CA LYS A 82 15.71 11.69 22.41
C LYS A 82 14.56 12.54 21.87
N LEU A 83 13.63 11.90 21.17
CA LEU A 83 12.34 12.48 20.81
C LEU A 83 11.24 11.53 21.28
N ASP A 84 10.20 12.14 21.83
CA ASP A 84 9.13 11.52 22.60
C ASP A 84 8.57 10.23 21.97
N GLU A 85 8.39 9.23 22.84
CA GLU A 85 7.71 7.98 22.52
C GLU A 85 6.29 8.30 22.05
N LYS A 86 5.98 7.91 20.80
CA LYS A 86 4.68 8.10 20.14
C LYS A 86 4.26 9.58 20.05
N SER A 87 4.65 10.27 18.98
CA SER A 87 3.93 11.48 18.56
C SER A 87 2.48 11.12 18.23
N SER A 88 1.62 11.25 19.23
CA SER A 88 0.21 10.88 19.29
C SER A 88 -0.72 11.82 18.50
N ASN A 89 -0.17 12.74 17.72
CA ASN A 89 -0.93 13.63 16.83
C ASN A 89 -0.73 13.19 15.37
N ILE A 90 -1.51 12.19 14.95
CA ILE A 90 -1.60 11.80 13.55
C ILE A 90 -2.34 12.93 12.80
N SER A 91 -1.71 13.49 11.76
CA SER A 91 -2.37 14.53 10.96
C SER A 91 -3.62 13.96 10.28
N PRO A 92 -4.72 14.74 10.12
CA PRO A 92 -5.92 14.25 9.45
C PRO A 92 -5.67 13.77 8.01
N ALA A 93 -4.70 14.37 7.32
CA ALA A 93 -4.24 13.93 6.01
C ALA A 93 -3.57 12.55 6.05
N LEU A 94 -2.71 12.30 7.04
CA LEU A 94 -2.06 11.00 7.23
C LEU A 94 -3.08 9.93 7.64
N MET A 95 -4.05 10.26 8.50
CA MET A 95 -5.18 9.37 8.83
C MET A 95 -5.93 8.94 7.57
N THR A 96 -6.36 9.91 6.76
CA THR A 96 -7.13 9.66 5.53
C THR A 96 -6.35 8.82 4.52
N PHE A 97 -5.06 9.12 4.35
CA PHE A 97 -4.16 8.32 3.52
C PHE A 97 -4.02 6.89 4.04
N THR A 98 -3.89 6.72 5.36
CA THR A 98 -3.75 5.40 5.98
C THR A 98 -5.03 4.58 5.87
N HIS A 99 -6.21 5.20 6.02
CA HIS A 99 -7.48 4.55 5.71
C HIS A 99 -7.54 4.08 4.26
N ALA A 100 -7.11 4.90 3.30
CA ALA A 100 -7.06 4.49 1.90
C ALA A 100 -6.11 3.30 1.68
N ALA A 101 -4.92 3.30 2.30
CA ALA A 101 -3.95 2.22 2.21
C ALA A 101 -4.41 0.91 2.89
N SER A 102 -5.19 1.03 3.97
CA SER A 102 -5.69 -0.08 4.80
C SER A 102 -6.97 -0.71 4.24
N LEU A 103 -7.89 0.12 3.74
CA LEU A 103 -9.21 -0.31 3.25
C LEU A 103 -9.17 -0.71 1.77
N CYS A 104 -8.40 -0.02 0.93
CA CYS A 104 -8.19 -0.45 -0.46
C CYS A 104 -7.15 -1.57 -0.52
N ASN A 105 -7.39 -2.68 0.17
CA ASN A 105 -6.39 -3.72 0.38
C ASN A 105 -7.03 -5.04 0.84
N ASN A 106 -6.68 -6.14 0.16
CA ASN A 106 -7.22 -7.46 0.47
C ASN A 106 -6.30 -8.32 1.35
N ALA A 107 -5.07 -7.86 1.59
CA ALA A 107 -4.16 -8.58 2.45
C ALA A 107 -4.59 -8.50 3.91
N SER A 108 -4.26 -9.56 4.65
CA SER A 108 -4.37 -9.59 6.11
C SER A 108 -3.00 -9.86 6.72
N VAL A 109 -2.73 -9.23 7.85
CA VAL A 109 -1.49 -9.42 8.62
C VAL A 109 -1.89 -9.71 10.05
N HIS A 110 -1.49 -10.87 10.55
CA HIS A 110 -1.86 -11.33 11.88
C HIS A 110 -0.66 -11.99 12.56
N GLN A 111 -0.67 -11.95 13.89
CA GLN A 111 0.29 -12.66 14.70
C GLN A 111 -0.21 -14.09 14.94
N ALA A 112 0.60 -15.08 14.58
CA ALA A 112 0.32 -16.47 14.86
C ALA A 112 0.55 -16.79 16.36
N PRO A 113 0.00 -17.89 16.89
CA PRO A 113 0.13 -18.25 18.31
C PRO A 113 1.57 -18.46 18.79
N ASP A 114 2.50 -18.72 17.87
CA ASP A 114 3.93 -18.85 18.13
C ASP A 114 4.67 -17.50 18.25
N GLY A 115 3.94 -16.38 18.14
CA GLY A 115 4.47 -15.02 18.17
C GLY A 115 5.00 -14.52 16.83
N THR A 116 5.00 -15.35 15.77
CA THR A 116 5.47 -14.96 14.44
C THR A 116 4.40 -14.20 13.66
N TRP A 117 4.80 -13.16 12.93
CA TRP A 117 3.89 -12.43 12.05
C TRP A 117 3.74 -13.13 10.70
N LYS A 118 2.49 -13.35 10.30
CA LYS A 118 2.13 -13.93 9.00
C LYS A 118 1.28 -12.94 8.22
N GLY A 119 1.55 -12.87 6.92
CA GLY A 119 0.79 -12.06 5.97
C GLY A 119 0.20 -12.95 4.88
N GLU A 120 -1.08 -12.76 4.59
CA GLU A 120 -1.80 -13.43 3.51
C GLU A 120 -2.22 -12.38 2.48
N GLY A 121 -1.86 -12.57 1.21
CA GLY A 121 -2.09 -11.62 0.13
C GLY A 121 -0.84 -11.36 -0.73
N ASP A 122 -0.92 -10.35 -1.62
CA ASP A 122 0.25 -9.93 -2.40
C ASP A 122 1.28 -9.20 -1.52
N ALA A 123 2.57 -9.32 -1.84
CA ALA A 123 3.64 -8.68 -1.08
C ALA A 123 3.45 -7.16 -0.94
N THR A 124 2.94 -6.50 -1.98
CA THR A 124 2.69 -5.05 -1.98
C THR A 124 1.55 -4.67 -1.02
N GLU A 125 0.50 -5.47 -1.01
CA GLU A 125 -0.66 -5.29 -0.15
C GLU A 125 -0.33 -5.56 1.32
N ILE A 126 0.44 -6.61 1.58
CA ILE A 126 0.96 -6.92 2.91
C ILE A 126 1.80 -5.75 3.44
N ALA A 127 2.67 -5.16 2.61
CA ALA A 127 3.50 -4.02 3.01
C ALA A 127 2.66 -2.82 3.48
N LEU A 128 1.57 -2.53 2.76
CA LEU A 128 0.64 -1.46 3.09
C LEU A 128 -0.14 -1.75 4.39
N GLN A 129 -0.51 -3.01 4.65
CA GLN A 129 -1.14 -3.40 5.93
C GLN A 129 -0.17 -3.29 7.10
N VAL A 130 1.07 -3.75 6.95
CA VAL A 130 2.11 -3.61 7.98
C VAL A 130 2.33 -2.13 8.30
N TYR A 131 2.36 -1.27 7.28
CA TYR A 131 2.39 0.18 7.46
C TYR A 131 1.19 0.70 8.24
N ALA A 132 -0.04 0.32 7.86
CA ALA A 132 -1.25 0.80 8.52
C ALA A 132 -1.30 0.36 10.00
N GLN A 133 -0.85 -0.86 10.30
CA GLN A 133 -0.76 -1.38 11.66
C GLN A 133 0.27 -0.63 12.53
N LYS A 134 1.33 -0.04 11.96
CA LYS A 134 2.27 0.84 12.71
C LYS A 134 1.61 2.11 13.25
N LEU A 135 0.49 2.50 12.66
CA LEU A 135 -0.33 3.64 13.08
C LEU A 135 -1.59 3.19 13.83
N ASP A 136 -1.70 1.92 14.21
CA ASP A 136 -2.88 1.31 14.84
C ASP A 136 -4.17 1.39 13.95
N LEU A 137 -4.02 1.54 12.63
CA LEU A 137 -5.11 1.71 11.65
C LEU A 137 -5.22 0.51 10.69
N GLY A 138 -4.98 -0.70 11.20
CA GLY A 138 -5.12 -1.94 10.42
C GLY A 138 -6.56 -2.21 9.98
N ARG A 139 -6.74 -2.91 8.85
CA ARG A 139 -8.07 -3.19 8.27
C ARG A 139 -9.04 -3.86 9.27
N SER A 140 -8.52 -4.78 10.08
CA SER A 140 -9.31 -5.52 11.08
C SER A 140 -9.96 -4.62 12.14
N SER A 141 -9.34 -3.48 12.45
CA SER A 141 -9.87 -2.51 13.41
C SER A 141 -10.92 -1.59 12.77
N LEU A 142 -10.84 -1.36 11.46
CA LEU A 142 -11.69 -0.41 10.74
C LEU A 142 -12.96 -1.03 10.16
N VAL A 143 -12.95 -2.33 9.84
CA VAL A 143 -14.07 -3.00 9.18
C VAL A 143 -14.90 -3.79 10.18
N LYS A 144 -16.23 -3.56 10.21
CA LYS A 144 -17.18 -4.43 10.92
C LYS A 144 -17.10 -5.84 10.33
N LYS A 145 -16.85 -6.86 11.17
CA LYS A 145 -17.10 -8.27 10.77
C LYS A 145 -18.58 -8.39 10.45
N SER A 146 -18.93 -8.63 9.20
CA SER A 146 -20.32 -8.90 8.83
C SER A 146 -20.76 -10.19 9.53
N VAL A 147 -21.72 -10.08 10.44
CA VAL A 147 -22.46 -11.21 10.99
C VAL A 147 -23.39 -11.73 9.89
N PHE A 148 -22.87 -12.54 8.98
CA PHE A 148 -23.69 -13.33 8.07
C PHE A 148 -23.16 -14.77 8.07
N ALA A 149 -23.56 -15.50 9.09
CA ALA A 149 -23.59 -16.96 9.14
C ALA A 149 -24.58 -17.41 10.22
N SER A 150 -25.88 -17.39 9.91
CA SER A 150 -26.89 -18.42 10.26
C SER A 150 -28.30 -17.89 10.03
N ASP A 151 -29.07 -18.63 9.25
CA ASP A 151 -30.50 -18.48 8.97
C ASP A 151 -31.37 -18.34 10.23
N ASP A 152 -32.38 -17.46 10.20
CA ASP A 152 -33.81 -17.81 10.35
C ASP A 152 -34.70 -16.56 10.56
N LYS A 153 -35.63 -16.38 9.61
CA LYS A 153 -37.05 -15.98 9.71
C LYS A 153 -37.58 -14.67 10.35
N ASP A 154 -38.55 -14.14 9.59
CA ASP A 154 -39.80 -13.45 9.95
C ASP A 154 -39.87 -11.90 10.00
N ASP A 155 -40.44 -11.37 8.91
CA ASP A 155 -41.61 -10.48 8.80
C ASP A 155 -41.60 -8.95 9.05
N ALA A 156 -42.27 -8.29 8.08
CA ALA A 156 -43.14 -7.10 8.16
C ALA A 156 -42.60 -5.68 7.79
N ILE A 157 -42.70 -5.37 6.49
CA ILE A 157 -43.59 -4.37 5.82
C ILE A 157 -43.66 -2.89 6.26
N SER A 158 -43.65 -2.02 5.22
CA SER A 158 -44.35 -0.73 4.97
C SER A 158 -43.43 0.50 4.82
N THR A 159 -43.08 0.93 3.59
CA THR A 159 -43.80 1.83 2.65
C THR A 159 -44.09 3.24 3.19
N SER A 160 -43.44 4.27 2.63
CA SER A 160 -44.10 5.24 1.71
C SER A 160 -43.23 6.46 1.36
N SER A 161 -43.19 6.71 0.05
CA SER A 161 -42.94 7.93 -0.73
C SER A 161 -43.01 9.31 -0.05
N THR A 162 -42.14 10.25 -0.46
CA THR A 162 -42.52 11.37 -1.37
C THR A 162 -41.33 12.28 -1.74
N ASP A 163 -41.49 12.90 -2.92
CA ASP A 163 -40.62 13.80 -3.66
C ASP A 163 -39.96 14.94 -2.88
N SER A 164 -38.76 15.36 -3.31
CA SER A 164 -38.57 16.61 -4.10
C SER A 164 -37.08 16.98 -4.26
N ILE A 165 -36.74 17.43 -5.47
CA ILE A 165 -35.44 18.00 -5.87
C ILE A 165 -35.39 19.46 -5.40
N PRO A 166 -34.26 19.98 -4.88
CA PRO A 166 -33.56 21.00 -5.66
C PRO A 166 -32.02 20.93 -5.62
N THR A 167 -31.48 21.00 -6.82
CA THR A 167 -30.24 21.65 -7.28
C THR A 167 -29.60 22.66 -6.30
N ALA A 168 -28.34 22.42 -5.89
CA ALA A 168 -27.35 23.48 -5.64
C ALA A 168 -25.93 22.91 -5.52
N VAL A 169 -25.04 23.47 -6.35
CA VAL A 169 -23.59 23.27 -6.42
C VAL A 169 -22.95 23.30 -5.02
N SER A 170 -22.39 22.19 -4.55
CA SER A 170 -21.82 22.07 -3.20
C SER A 170 -20.30 21.90 -3.22
N LYS A 171 -19.61 22.77 -2.46
CA LYS A 171 -18.19 22.71 -2.11
C LYS A 171 -17.81 21.27 -1.69
N VAL A 172 -16.82 20.69 -2.36
CA VAL A 172 -16.24 19.40 -1.97
C VAL A 172 -15.35 19.60 -0.75
N VAL A 173 -15.92 19.35 0.43
CA VAL A 173 -15.21 19.35 1.71
C VAL A 173 -14.49 18.00 1.85
N VAL A 174 -13.17 18.01 2.01
CA VAL A 174 -12.33 16.79 2.19
C VAL A 174 -12.32 16.33 3.66
N THR A 175 -13.06 17.01 4.53
CA THR A 175 -13.26 16.61 5.93
C THR A 175 -14.71 16.82 6.35
N GLY A 176 -15.48 15.73 6.44
CA GLY A 176 -16.58 15.69 7.42
C GLY A 176 -16.03 16.01 8.83
N PRO A 177 -16.87 16.48 9.76
CA PRO A 177 -16.43 17.03 11.04
C PRO A 177 -15.50 16.05 11.77
N ALA A 178 -14.45 16.63 12.35
CA ALA A 178 -13.33 15.92 12.96
C ALA A 178 -13.76 15.11 14.19
N ASP A 179 -14.25 13.89 13.98
CA ASP A 179 -14.22 12.86 15.01
C ASP A 179 -12.82 12.27 15.05
N THR A 180 -12.07 12.74 16.04
CA THR A 180 -10.71 12.28 16.36
C THR A 180 -10.76 10.95 17.13
N SER A 181 -11.91 10.26 17.12
CA SER A 181 -12.14 8.94 17.71
C SER A 181 -12.32 7.92 16.59
N VAL A 182 -11.33 7.04 16.42
CA VAL A 182 -11.45 5.85 15.58
C VAL A 182 -12.48 4.93 16.23
N GLU A 183 -13.75 5.02 15.82
CA GLU A 183 -14.73 4.01 16.19
C GLU A 183 -14.38 2.70 15.47
N GLU A 184 -14.06 1.67 16.26
CA GLU A 184 -13.82 0.31 15.76
C GLU A 184 -15.02 -0.13 14.91
N GLY A 185 -14.76 -0.57 13.68
CA GLY A 185 -15.81 -1.02 12.77
C GLY A 185 -16.68 0.09 12.15
N SER A 186 -16.15 1.30 11.99
CA SER A 186 -16.85 2.39 11.29
C SER A 186 -17.11 2.12 9.80
N TYR A 187 -16.44 1.15 9.16
CA TYR A 187 -16.63 0.85 7.74
C TYR A 187 -17.30 -0.52 7.50
N THR A 188 -18.24 -0.56 6.55
CA THR A 188 -18.83 -1.80 6.01
C THR A 188 -18.52 -1.90 4.53
N HIS A 189 -17.92 -3.00 4.09
CA HIS A 189 -17.57 -3.21 2.69
C HIS A 189 -18.83 -3.40 1.84
N LEU A 190 -18.94 -2.65 0.72
CA LEU A 190 -20.08 -2.74 -0.19
C LEU A 190 -19.69 -3.41 -1.51
N ALA A 191 -18.59 -2.98 -2.13
CA ALA A 191 -18.18 -3.46 -3.43
C ALA A 191 -16.66 -3.35 -3.60
N GLU A 192 -16.10 -4.28 -4.36
CA GLU A 192 -14.68 -4.28 -4.71
C GLU A 192 -14.51 -4.40 -6.22
N HIS A 193 -13.67 -3.53 -6.78
CA HIS A 193 -13.14 -3.66 -8.11
C HIS A 193 -11.67 -4.04 -8.00
N ALA A 194 -11.41 -5.35 -8.13
CA ALA A 194 -10.08 -5.93 -8.05
C ALA A 194 -9.11 -5.27 -9.03
N PHE A 195 -7.81 -5.43 -8.74
CA PHE A 195 -6.77 -4.92 -9.61
C PHE A 195 -6.86 -5.53 -11.01
N ASP A 196 -6.89 -4.67 -12.03
CA ASP A 196 -6.85 -5.08 -13.43
C ASP A 196 -5.56 -4.53 -14.08
N SER A 197 -4.84 -5.41 -14.78
CA SER A 197 -3.55 -5.11 -15.39
C SER A 197 -3.59 -4.11 -16.55
N SER A 198 -4.74 -3.98 -17.23
CA SER A 198 -4.94 -3.05 -18.35
C SER A 198 -5.04 -1.60 -17.86
N ILE A 199 -5.81 -1.39 -16.80
CA ILE A 199 -6.06 -0.08 -16.18
C ILE A 199 -5.13 0.23 -15.00
N LYS A 200 -4.45 -0.79 -14.47
CA LYS A 200 -3.39 -0.71 -13.45
C LYS A 200 -3.83 -0.04 -12.14
N ARG A 201 -5.06 -0.29 -11.72
CA ARG A 201 -5.64 0.26 -10.49
C ARG A 201 -6.67 -0.69 -9.86
N MET A 202 -6.94 -0.46 -8.57
CA MET A 202 -7.90 -1.17 -7.74
C MET A 202 -8.74 -0.14 -6.99
N THR A 203 -10.03 -0.43 -6.82
CA THR A 203 -10.97 0.46 -6.12
C THR A 203 -11.85 -0.35 -5.19
N SER A 204 -12.07 0.14 -3.98
CA SER A 204 -12.90 -0.51 -2.97
C SER A 204 -13.88 0.49 -2.40
N VAL A 205 -15.15 0.11 -2.29
CA VAL A 205 -16.25 0.96 -1.82
C VAL A 205 -16.74 0.48 -0.47
N TYR A 206 -16.85 1.42 0.46
CA TYR A 206 -17.31 1.20 1.82
C TYR A 206 -18.48 2.12 2.16
N MET A 207 -19.32 1.66 3.08
CA MET A 207 -20.23 2.50 3.83
C MET A 207 -19.52 2.92 5.12
N GLN A 208 -19.28 4.21 5.29
CA GLN A 208 -18.79 4.78 6.53
C GLN A 208 -19.99 5.14 7.41
N HIS A 209 -20.08 4.49 8.57
CA HIS A 209 -21.10 4.77 9.58
C HIS A 209 -20.54 5.86 10.51
N SER A 210 -20.79 7.13 10.18
CA SER A 210 -20.59 8.25 11.11
C SER A 210 -21.91 8.53 11.83
N SER A 211 -21.84 8.92 13.10
CA SER A 211 -22.95 9.03 14.07
C SER A 211 -24.20 9.82 13.64
N ASN A 212 -24.17 10.56 12.52
CA ASN A 212 -25.30 11.33 12.01
C ASN A 212 -25.76 10.97 10.58
N ASN A 213 -24.96 10.30 9.74
CA ASN A 213 -25.41 9.84 8.40
C ASN A 213 -24.42 8.82 7.80
N PRO A 214 -24.86 7.64 7.33
CA PRO A 214 -23.99 6.73 6.60
C PRO A 214 -23.64 7.27 5.21
N GLU A 215 -22.36 7.49 4.95
CA GLU A 215 -21.85 7.96 3.66
C GLU A 215 -21.12 6.84 2.90
N ARG A 216 -21.22 6.84 1.57
CA ARG A 216 -20.45 5.91 0.73
C ARG A 216 -19.11 6.52 0.37
N VAL A 217 -18.04 5.80 0.68
CA VAL A 217 -16.66 6.23 0.42
C VAL A 217 -15.97 5.19 -0.45
N ALA A 218 -15.37 5.63 -1.55
CA ALA A 218 -14.49 4.81 -2.37
C ALA A 218 -13.03 5.19 -2.16
N PHE A 219 -12.18 4.19 -2.05
CA PHE A 219 -10.73 4.32 -2.01
C PHE A 219 -10.14 3.67 -3.25
N MET A 220 -9.15 4.33 -3.85
CA MET A 220 -8.45 3.84 -5.04
C MET A 220 -6.94 3.81 -4.78
N LYS A 221 -6.30 2.74 -5.25
CA LYS A 221 -4.83 2.64 -5.34
C LYS A 221 -4.40 2.11 -6.70
N GLY A 222 -3.23 2.54 -7.17
CA GLY A 222 -2.71 2.04 -8.45
C GLY A 222 -1.47 2.76 -8.96
N ALA A 223 -1.19 2.57 -10.25
CA ALA A 223 -0.19 3.35 -10.97
C ALA A 223 -0.56 4.84 -10.94
N VAL A 224 0.41 5.70 -10.61
CA VAL A 224 0.18 7.11 -10.31
C VAL A 224 -0.54 7.84 -11.45
N GLU A 225 -0.10 7.62 -12.68
CA GLU A 225 -0.64 8.26 -13.88
C GLU A 225 -2.10 7.83 -14.13
N ARG A 226 -2.45 6.59 -13.80
CA ARG A 226 -3.80 6.02 -13.94
C ARG A 226 -4.75 6.47 -12.84
N VAL A 227 -4.22 6.69 -11.63
CA VAL A 227 -4.98 7.27 -10.52
C VAL A 227 -5.24 8.75 -10.81
N LEU A 228 -4.21 9.50 -11.23
CA LEU A 228 -4.34 10.93 -11.60
C LEU A 228 -5.30 11.18 -12.77
N ALA A 229 -5.50 10.22 -13.66
CA ALA A 229 -6.51 10.32 -14.72
C ALA A 229 -7.96 10.29 -14.19
N SER A 230 -8.19 9.70 -13.02
CA SER A 230 -9.51 9.63 -12.36
C SER A 230 -9.72 10.73 -11.31
N CYS A 231 -8.69 11.53 -11.01
CA CYS A 231 -8.76 12.60 -10.02
C CYS A 231 -9.19 13.92 -10.63
N VAL A 232 -10.11 14.61 -9.94
CA VAL A 232 -10.59 15.96 -10.27
C VAL A 232 -10.06 17.00 -9.29
N ALA A 233 -9.64 16.55 -8.10
CA ALA A 233 -9.09 17.40 -7.06
C ALA A 233 -7.87 16.78 -6.39
N VAL A 234 -7.15 17.59 -5.62
CA VAL A 234 -6.00 17.21 -4.80
C VAL A 234 -6.23 17.66 -3.36
N SER A 235 -5.83 16.84 -2.40
CA SER A 235 -5.93 17.15 -0.97
C SER A 235 -4.92 18.23 -0.58
N ASP A 236 -5.37 19.28 0.12
CA ASP A 236 -4.52 20.38 0.60
C ASP A 236 -4.31 20.33 2.13
N SER A 237 -3.19 20.88 2.62
CA SER A 237 -2.75 20.85 4.03
C SER A 237 -3.49 21.80 4.95
N SER A 238 -4.14 22.84 4.41
CA SER A 238 -4.52 23.98 5.24
C SER A 238 -5.81 23.78 6.04
N ASN A 239 -6.71 22.86 5.66
CA ASN A 239 -7.93 22.57 6.44
C ASN A 239 -8.72 21.32 6.00
N GLY A 240 -8.09 20.34 5.32
CA GLY A 240 -8.85 19.23 4.78
C GLY A 240 -9.84 19.67 3.70
N THR A 241 -9.39 20.61 2.85
CA THR A 241 -10.09 21.08 1.66
C THR A 241 -9.46 20.47 0.41
N ALA A 242 -10.29 20.22 -0.61
CA ALA A 242 -9.84 19.78 -1.93
C ALA A 242 -9.66 21.01 -2.82
N ASN A 243 -8.48 21.14 -3.42
CA ASN A 243 -8.28 22.10 -4.51
C ASN A 243 -8.48 21.40 -5.85
N PRO A 244 -9.04 22.07 -6.88
CA PRO A 244 -9.12 21.51 -8.21
C PRO A 244 -7.74 21.08 -8.73
N LEU A 245 -7.68 19.93 -9.41
CA LEU A 245 -6.45 19.42 -9.97
C LEU A 245 -6.05 20.26 -11.21
N THR A 246 -5.18 21.25 -11.00
CA THR A 246 -4.57 22.03 -12.09
C THR A 246 -3.46 21.25 -12.78
N ASP A 247 -3.09 21.65 -14.00
CA ASP A 247 -1.98 21.04 -14.74
C ASP A 247 -0.63 21.22 -14.02
N GLU A 248 -0.47 22.33 -13.29
CA GLU A 248 0.69 22.57 -12.43
C GLU A 248 0.76 21.56 -11.28
N ALA A 249 -0.37 21.31 -10.59
CA ALA A 249 -0.45 20.33 -9.52
C ALA A 249 -0.19 18.90 -10.05
N ARG A 250 -0.72 18.56 -11.23
CA ARG A 250 -0.44 17.28 -11.89
C ARG A 250 1.06 17.10 -12.17
N THR A 251 1.70 18.14 -12.72
CA THR A 251 3.14 18.13 -13.02
C THR A 251 3.98 17.99 -11.74
N ASN A 252 3.58 18.65 -10.66
CA ASN A 252 4.24 18.51 -9.36
C ASN A 252 4.17 17.07 -8.84
N ILE A 253 2.98 16.45 -8.85
CA ILE A 253 2.79 15.06 -8.37
C ILE A 253 3.63 14.08 -9.18
N LEU A 254 3.69 14.24 -10.51
CA LEU A 254 4.53 13.40 -11.37
C LEU A 254 6.03 13.59 -11.07
N GLY A 255 6.47 14.83 -10.83
CA GLY A 255 7.85 15.10 -10.39
C GLY A 255 8.18 14.42 -9.05
N GLN A 256 7.25 14.41 -8.09
CA GLN A 256 7.44 13.72 -6.81
C GLN A 256 7.46 12.20 -6.96
N MET A 257 6.65 11.66 -7.87
CA MET A 257 6.73 10.25 -8.26
C MET A 257 8.12 9.91 -8.81
N GLU A 258 8.67 10.72 -9.72
CA GLU A 258 10.01 10.50 -10.29
C GLU A 258 11.11 10.55 -9.23
N ILE A 259 11.02 11.48 -8.28
CA ILE A 259 11.95 11.58 -7.15
C ILE A 259 11.95 10.28 -6.33
N LEU A 260 10.78 9.74 -6.01
CA LEU A 260 10.66 8.47 -5.27
C LEU A 260 11.13 7.27 -6.12
N ALA A 261 10.81 7.26 -7.41
CA ALA A 261 11.22 6.20 -8.34
C ALA A 261 12.75 6.16 -8.52
N ASN A 262 13.40 7.31 -8.60
CA ASN A 262 14.87 7.43 -8.69
C ASN A 262 15.60 6.91 -7.44
N GLN A 263 14.91 6.78 -6.32
CA GLN A 263 15.42 6.12 -5.11
C GLN A 263 15.26 4.59 -5.16
N GLY A 264 14.81 4.04 -6.28
CA GLY A 264 14.55 2.60 -6.47
C GLY A 264 13.27 2.13 -5.78
N LEU A 265 12.37 3.06 -5.42
CA LEU A 265 11.08 2.73 -4.81
C LEU A 265 10.04 2.46 -5.91
N ARG A 266 9.21 1.44 -5.70
CA ARG A 266 7.97 1.24 -6.44
C ARG A 266 6.94 2.21 -5.89
N VAL A 267 6.46 3.13 -6.72
CA VAL A 267 5.54 4.20 -6.32
C VAL A 267 4.10 3.82 -6.65
N LEU A 268 3.20 4.01 -5.69
CA LEU A 268 1.74 3.84 -5.85
C LEU A 268 1.02 5.14 -5.50
N GLY A 269 0.02 5.51 -6.30
CA GLY A 269 -0.87 6.62 -6.02
C GLY A 269 -2.11 6.18 -5.25
N PHE A 270 -2.59 7.04 -4.35
CA PHE A 270 -3.81 6.84 -3.56
C PHE A 270 -4.78 7.99 -3.74
N ALA A 271 -6.06 7.66 -3.81
CA ALA A 271 -7.12 8.64 -3.95
C ALA A 271 -8.40 8.21 -3.21
N ILE A 272 -9.24 9.18 -2.87
CA ILE A 272 -10.53 8.98 -2.18
C ILE A 272 -11.67 9.69 -2.92
N ARG A 273 -12.87 9.14 -2.82
CA ARG A 273 -14.11 9.79 -3.23
C ARG A 273 -15.16 9.60 -2.14
N ARG A 274 -15.78 10.68 -1.67
CA ARG A 274 -16.89 10.63 -0.69
C ARG A 274 -18.26 10.99 -1.27
N ASP A 275 -18.28 11.57 -2.47
CA ASP A 275 -19.51 12.01 -3.13
C ASP A 275 -20.08 10.91 -4.04
N ILE A 276 -20.48 9.79 -3.44
CA ILE A 276 -21.08 8.65 -4.13
C ILE A 276 -22.56 8.59 -3.76
N ALA A 277 -23.41 9.05 -4.68
CA ALA A 277 -24.86 8.97 -4.54
C ALA A 277 -25.32 7.51 -4.37
N GLN A 278 -26.36 7.31 -3.55
CA GLN A 278 -26.91 5.97 -3.30
C GLN A 278 -27.48 5.30 -4.56
N SER A 279 -27.87 6.09 -5.55
CA SER A 279 -28.40 5.67 -6.86
C SER A 279 -27.36 5.11 -7.82
N ILE A 280 -26.06 5.27 -7.54
CA ILE A 280 -24.99 4.74 -8.41
C ILE A 280 -24.92 3.23 -8.28
N ASN A 281 -24.84 2.54 -9.42
CA ASN A 281 -24.62 1.09 -9.46
C ASN A 281 -23.16 0.79 -9.10
N LEU A 282 -22.96 0.17 -7.93
CA LEU A 282 -21.63 -0.16 -7.40
C LEU A 282 -20.95 -1.32 -8.13
N GLU A 283 -21.66 -2.06 -8.97
CA GLU A 283 -21.07 -3.13 -9.79
C GLU A 283 -20.37 -2.58 -11.03
N LYS A 284 -20.78 -1.39 -11.50
CA LYS A 284 -20.19 -0.74 -12.68
C LYS A 284 -19.01 0.12 -12.29
N ARG A 285 -17.82 -0.36 -12.67
CA ARG A 285 -16.55 0.28 -12.40
C ARG A 285 -16.45 1.71 -12.96
N GLU A 286 -17.01 1.96 -14.14
CA GLU A 286 -16.94 3.25 -14.83
C GLU A 286 -17.65 4.37 -14.04
N ASP A 287 -18.77 4.06 -13.40
CA ASP A 287 -19.55 5.01 -12.62
C ASP A 287 -18.87 5.34 -11.28
N VAL A 288 -18.18 4.35 -10.71
CA VAL A 288 -17.46 4.48 -9.43
C VAL A 288 -16.12 5.19 -9.61
N GLU A 289 -15.35 4.89 -10.66
CA GLU A 289 -13.94 5.32 -10.86
C GLU A 289 -13.73 6.74 -11.43
N THR A 290 -14.63 7.67 -11.13
CA THR A 290 -14.57 9.08 -11.55
C THR A 290 -14.66 10.02 -10.35
N GLY A 291 -14.20 11.26 -10.45
CA GLY A 291 -14.41 12.26 -9.39
C GLY A 291 -13.55 12.07 -8.13
N PHE A 292 -12.36 11.48 -8.24
CA PHE A 292 -11.51 11.23 -7.08
C PHE A 292 -10.73 12.47 -6.64
N ILE A 293 -10.32 12.44 -5.38
CA ILE A 293 -9.44 13.41 -4.73
C ILE A 293 -8.12 12.72 -4.46
N PHE A 294 -7.05 13.23 -5.05
CA PHE A 294 -5.71 12.67 -4.89
C PHE A 294 -5.19 12.93 -3.47
N LEU A 295 -4.75 11.87 -2.78
CA LEU A 295 -4.28 11.94 -1.39
C LEU A 295 -2.75 12.02 -1.30
N GLY A 296 -2.06 11.19 -2.07
CA GLY A 296 -0.60 11.04 -1.93
C GLY A 296 -0.03 9.83 -2.65
N LEU A 297 1.27 9.64 -2.45
CA LEU A 297 2.09 8.57 -3.00
C LEU A 297 2.68 7.71 -1.88
N ALA A 298 2.75 6.39 -2.07
CA ALA A 298 3.58 5.51 -1.25
C ALA A 298 4.74 4.95 -2.06
N GLY A 299 5.95 5.09 -1.54
CA GLY A 299 7.16 4.43 -2.04
C GLY A 299 7.42 3.14 -1.27
N ILE A 300 7.36 2.01 -1.99
CA ILE A 300 7.51 0.67 -1.45
C ILE A 300 8.72 0.01 -2.11
N TYR A 301 9.50 -0.76 -1.37
CA TYR A 301 10.69 -1.43 -1.91
C TYR A 301 10.82 -2.86 -1.37
N ASP A 302 11.56 -3.68 -2.09
CA ASP A 302 11.94 -5.02 -1.66
C ASP A 302 13.37 -4.96 -1.08
N PRO A 303 13.55 -5.10 0.25
CA PRO A 303 14.85 -5.00 0.87
C PRO A 303 15.78 -6.14 0.41
N PRO A 304 17.06 -5.85 0.15
CA PRO A 304 18.05 -6.88 -0.16
C PRO A 304 18.26 -7.78 1.05
N ARG A 305 18.56 -9.07 0.83
CA ARG A 305 18.95 -9.96 1.94
C ARG A 305 20.26 -9.47 2.57
N PRO A 306 20.43 -9.54 3.90
CA PRO A 306 21.66 -9.09 4.57
C PRO A 306 22.93 -9.74 4.00
N GLU A 307 22.86 -11.02 3.65
CA GLU A 307 23.95 -11.81 3.07
C GLU A 307 24.29 -11.43 1.62
N THR A 308 23.34 -10.88 0.86
CA THR A 308 23.48 -10.61 -0.58
C THR A 308 24.67 -9.71 -0.88
N LYS A 309 24.82 -8.62 -0.11
CA LYS A 309 25.92 -7.66 -0.32
C LYS A 309 27.29 -8.32 -0.15
N GLY A 310 27.43 -9.18 0.86
CA GLY A 310 28.65 -9.94 1.10
C GLY A 310 28.92 -10.95 -0.01
N ALA A 311 27.90 -11.72 -0.40
CA ALA A 311 28.02 -12.74 -1.45
C ALA A 311 28.42 -12.15 -2.81
N VAL A 312 27.81 -11.05 -3.23
CA VAL A 312 28.14 -10.37 -4.49
C VAL A 312 29.58 -9.83 -4.45
N ARG A 313 30.02 -9.29 -3.31
CA ARG A 313 31.41 -8.83 -3.14
C ARG A 313 32.40 -9.99 -3.29
N VAL A 314 32.16 -11.11 -2.63
CA VAL A 314 33.02 -12.31 -2.72
C VAL A 314 33.08 -12.84 -4.16
N CYS A 315 31.94 -12.86 -4.87
CA CYS A 315 31.93 -13.25 -6.29
C CYS A 315 32.80 -12.32 -7.14
N LYS A 316 32.69 -10.99 -6.92
CA LYS A 316 33.49 -10.00 -7.64
C LYS A 316 34.99 -10.11 -7.33
N GLU A 317 35.35 -10.38 -6.08
CA GLU A 317 36.73 -10.63 -5.66
C GLU A 317 37.30 -11.92 -6.28
N ALA A 318 36.45 -12.92 -6.51
CA ALA A 318 36.81 -14.16 -7.20
C ALA A 318 36.82 -14.04 -8.74
N GLY A 319 36.56 -12.86 -9.31
CA GLY A 319 36.50 -12.65 -10.76
C GLY A 319 35.21 -13.15 -11.42
N ILE A 320 34.17 -13.43 -10.65
CA ILE A 320 32.86 -13.91 -11.13
C ILE A 320 31.92 -12.71 -11.32
N VAL A 321 31.34 -12.59 -12.51
CA VAL A 321 30.36 -11.55 -12.87
C VAL A 321 28.96 -12.00 -12.46
N VAL A 322 28.23 -11.17 -11.71
CA VAL A 322 26.86 -11.45 -11.29
C VAL A 322 25.89 -10.61 -12.12
N HIS A 323 25.04 -11.28 -12.89
CA HIS A 323 23.97 -10.69 -13.70
C HIS A 323 22.63 -10.84 -12.97
N MET A 324 21.95 -9.73 -12.72
CA MET A 324 20.62 -9.73 -12.11
C MET A 324 19.54 -9.75 -13.20
N ARG A 325 18.62 -10.72 -13.13
CA ARG A 325 17.39 -10.70 -13.95
C ARG A 325 16.20 -10.23 -13.14
N MET A 326 15.47 -9.28 -13.72
CA MET A 326 14.25 -8.70 -13.18
C MET A 326 13.08 -9.13 -14.06
N TYR A 327 12.09 -9.82 -13.50
CA TYR A 327 10.86 -10.17 -14.23
C TYR A 327 10.07 -8.94 -14.72
N HIS A 328 10.32 -7.73 -14.17
CA HIS A 328 9.49 -6.56 -14.41
C HIS A 328 9.80 -5.76 -15.68
N ARG A 329 10.90 -6.03 -16.41
CA ARG A 329 11.25 -5.26 -17.63
C ARG A 329 10.31 -5.55 -18.82
N LEU A 330 9.37 -6.48 -18.69
CA LEU A 330 8.41 -6.86 -19.74
C LEU A 330 6.99 -6.27 -19.57
N LEU A 331 6.60 -5.75 -18.39
CA LEU A 331 5.20 -5.33 -18.11
C LEU A 331 5.00 -3.83 -17.88
N PHE A 332 6.07 -3.09 -17.60
CA PHE A 332 6.06 -1.63 -17.57
C PHE A 332 7.24 -1.15 -18.41
N GLY A 333 6.95 -0.84 -19.67
CA GLY A 333 7.85 -0.07 -20.51
C GLY A 333 8.09 1.29 -19.88
N TYR A 334 9.14 1.41 -19.08
CA TYR A 334 9.81 2.67 -18.85
C TYR A 334 10.99 2.71 -19.81
N MET A 335 10.80 3.47 -20.88
CA MET A 335 11.88 4.02 -21.70
C MET A 335 12.71 4.96 -20.82
N HIS A 336 13.92 4.55 -20.47
CA HIS A 336 15.19 5.19 -20.83
C HIS A 336 16.34 4.43 -20.16
#